data_AF-A0A938M1L4-F1
#
_entry.id   AF-A0A938M1L4-F1
#
_cell.length_a   1.000
_cell.length_b   1.000
_cell.length_c   1.000
_cell.angle_alpha   90.00
_cell.angle_beta   90.00
_cell.angle_gamma   90.00
#
_symmetry.space_group_name_H-M   'P 1'
#
loop_
_entity.id
_entity.type
_entity.pdbx_description
1 polymer ?
#
loop_
_entity_poly.entity_id
_entity_poly.type
_entity_poly.pdbx_seq_one_letter_code
_entity_poly.pdbx_strand_id
1 'polypeptide(L)'
;LEKLDMGVINRRPGALPTVDAEALKFVMAEMVREAGVNVYLHSWCADAVMEGNAVRGAVFESKSGRQAILADVVVDATGDGDVFGAAGAEYEHRKYRIGLVSRLGGLDRVDASKGGKAEKPKDLGSATPVPGIHWVNMQGPDADALDVNDLTRLELDHRRQIWKKLQEIRKRPGYEKVYLAETAPQLGVRVSRLLVGTGKLTLDAAKSDKPYDDVIGYGGQCYDLRAEWPIPYGALVPVKVDNILAAGRCICTAANMVEPMRLIAPCFVTGHAAGAAAALAVKAKRPPRQVPVSMLQALLKEQGAYLG
;
A
#
# COMPACT_ATOMS: atom_id res chain seq x y z
N LEU A 1 16.59 -2.55 -4.92
CA LEU A 1 16.38 -1.42 -3.97
C LEU A 1 17.66 -0.63 -3.63
N GLU A 2 18.87 -1.12 -3.94
CA GLU A 2 20.16 -0.44 -3.60
C GLU A 2 20.76 0.38 -4.75
N LYS A 3 20.05 0.49 -5.87
CA LYS A 3 20.56 1.09 -7.10
C LYS A 3 20.73 2.61 -7.03
N LEU A 4 20.21 3.22 -5.97
CA LEU A 4 20.28 4.65 -5.73
C LEU A 4 20.50 4.87 -4.24
N ASP A 5 21.41 5.80 -3.92
CA ASP A 5 21.52 6.31 -2.56
C ASP A 5 20.14 6.80 -2.09
N MET A 6 19.85 6.67 -0.81
CA MET A 6 18.54 7.00 -0.22
C MET A 6 17.36 6.07 -0.58
N GLY A 7 17.56 5.09 -1.46
CA GLY A 7 16.52 4.12 -1.86
C GLY A 7 15.98 3.31 -0.67
N VAL A 8 16.86 2.75 0.16
CA VAL A 8 16.54 2.21 1.48
C VAL A 8 17.69 2.49 2.43
N ILE A 9 17.39 3.12 3.56
CA ILE A 9 18.38 3.78 4.42
C ILE A 9 18.51 3.08 5.77
N ASN A 10 17.40 2.56 6.28
CA ASN A 10 17.43 1.72 7.47
C ASN A 10 17.04 0.29 7.12
N ARG A 11 17.98 -0.63 7.29
CA ARG A 11 17.77 -2.08 7.10
C ARG A 11 18.16 -2.89 8.33
N ARG A 12 18.42 -2.20 9.44
CA ARG A 12 18.88 -2.88 10.65
C ARG A 12 17.77 -3.80 11.16
N PRO A 13 18.09 -5.04 11.56
CA PRO A 13 17.14 -5.92 12.22
C PRO A 13 16.41 -5.19 13.37
N GLY A 14 15.10 -5.38 13.46
CA GLY A 14 14.26 -4.74 14.48
C GLY A 14 13.91 -3.26 14.21
N ALA A 15 14.31 -2.70 13.07
CA ALA A 15 13.90 -1.36 12.67
C ALA A 15 12.96 -1.37 11.47
N LEU A 16 12.02 -0.43 11.43
CA LEU A 16 11.18 -0.23 10.25
C LEU A 16 12.03 0.30 9.09
N PRO A 17 11.93 -0.30 7.89
CA PRO A 17 12.60 0.21 6.72
C PRO A 17 12.24 1.67 6.48
N THR A 18 13.27 2.50 6.34
CA THR A 18 13.12 3.94 6.04
C THR A 18 13.68 4.20 4.65
N VAL A 19 12.97 4.97 3.86
CA VAL A 19 13.26 5.26 2.45
C VAL A 19 13.07 6.74 2.22
N ASP A 20 13.81 7.33 1.28
CA ASP A 20 13.32 8.56 0.67
C ASP A 20 12.24 8.22 -0.36
N ALA A 21 11.14 8.96 -0.34
CA ALA A 21 9.99 8.68 -1.19
C ALA A 21 10.28 8.87 -2.68
N GLU A 22 11.10 9.86 -3.05
CA GLU A 22 11.43 10.12 -4.46
C GLU A 22 12.46 9.11 -4.98
N ALA A 23 13.49 8.83 -4.18
CA ALA A 23 14.48 7.80 -4.50
C ALA A 23 13.81 6.43 -4.69
N LEU A 24 12.88 6.06 -3.82
CA LEU A 24 12.17 4.79 -3.92
C LEU A 24 11.29 4.72 -5.18
N LYS A 25 10.56 5.78 -5.54
CA LYS A 25 9.77 5.83 -6.80
C LYS A 25 10.65 5.56 -8.02
N PHE A 26 11.81 6.22 -8.10
CA PHE A 26 12.76 6.03 -9.19
C PHE A 26 13.24 4.57 -9.26
N VAL A 27 13.69 4.02 -8.12
CA VAL A 27 14.20 2.64 -8.07
C VAL A 27 13.12 1.63 -8.46
N MET A 28 11.87 1.82 -8.02
CA MET A 28 10.76 0.95 -8.44
C MET A 28 10.46 1.08 -9.93
N ALA A 29 10.45 2.29 -10.49
CA ALA A 29 10.21 2.52 -11.91
C ALA A 29 11.28 1.84 -12.79
N GLU A 30 12.56 1.95 -12.40
CA GLU A 30 13.66 1.27 -13.10
C GLU A 30 13.56 -0.25 -13.01
N MET A 31 13.17 -0.79 -11.85
CA MET A 31 12.93 -2.24 -11.71
C MET A 31 11.86 -2.75 -12.69
N VAL A 32 10.78 -1.99 -12.87
CA VAL A 32 9.70 -2.36 -13.80
C VAL A 32 10.17 -2.24 -15.27
N ARG A 33 10.92 -1.19 -15.60
CA ARG A 33 11.49 -1.00 -16.95
C ARG A 33 12.48 -2.09 -17.32
N GLU A 34 13.41 -2.41 -16.44
CA GLU A 34 14.42 -3.46 -16.67
C GLU A 34 13.79 -4.84 -16.84
N ALA A 35 12.67 -5.09 -16.15
CA ALA A 35 11.89 -6.31 -16.32
C ALA A 35 11.14 -6.39 -17.66
N GLY A 36 11.19 -5.34 -18.50
CA GLY A 36 10.50 -5.30 -19.79
C GLY A 36 8.98 -5.22 -19.68
N VAL A 37 8.46 -4.75 -18.55
CA VAL A 37 7.01 -4.61 -18.33
C VAL A 37 6.51 -3.40 -19.10
N ASN A 38 5.43 -3.58 -19.87
CA ASN A 38 4.73 -2.48 -20.51
C ASN A 38 3.95 -1.68 -19.46
N VAL A 39 4.36 -0.43 -19.22
CA VAL A 39 3.77 0.45 -18.22
C VAL A 39 2.92 1.52 -18.88
N TYR A 40 1.70 1.68 -18.38
CA TYR A 40 0.80 2.76 -18.76
C TYR A 40 0.55 3.65 -17.53
N LEU A 41 0.92 4.93 -17.62
CA LEU A 41 0.60 5.95 -16.64
C LEU A 41 -0.58 6.79 -17.16
N HIS A 42 -1.28 7.49 -16.26
CA HIS A 42 -2.52 8.23 -16.59
C HIS A 42 -3.67 7.34 -17.06
N SER A 43 -3.74 6.12 -16.53
CA SER A 43 -4.76 5.11 -16.81
C SER A 43 -5.49 4.74 -15.52
N TRP A 44 -6.68 5.31 -15.30
CA TRP A 44 -7.48 4.99 -14.10
C TRP A 44 -8.38 3.79 -14.37
N CYS A 45 -8.41 2.81 -13.47
CA CYS A 45 -9.30 1.65 -13.62
C CYS A 45 -10.76 2.11 -13.65
N ALA A 46 -11.50 1.68 -14.66
CA ALA A 46 -12.89 2.05 -14.88
C ALA A 46 -13.84 0.85 -14.76
N ASP A 47 -13.44 -0.33 -15.24
CA ASP A 47 -14.25 -1.55 -15.19
C ASP A 47 -13.38 -2.82 -15.38
N ALA A 48 -13.96 -4.00 -15.21
CA ALA A 48 -13.35 -5.28 -15.54
C ALA A 48 -13.91 -5.83 -16.87
N VAL A 49 -13.07 -6.51 -17.66
CA VAL A 49 -13.54 -7.26 -18.82
C VAL A 49 -13.87 -8.68 -18.37
N MET A 50 -15.12 -9.13 -18.58
CA MET A 50 -15.61 -10.42 -18.10
C MET A 50 -15.92 -11.38 -19.25
N GLU A 51 -15.60 -12.67 -19.06
CA GLU A 51 -16.11 -13.78 -19.86
C GLU A 51 -16.72 -14.82 -18.90
N GLY A 52 -18.05 -14.85 -18.80
CA GLY A 52 -18.73 -15.63 -17.77
C GLY A 52 -18.33 -15.16 -16.37
N ASN A 53 -17.74 -16.06 -15.56
CA ASN A 53 -17.26 -15.76 -14.22
C ASN A 53 -15.75 -15.42 -14.16
N ALA A 54 -15.08 -15.32 -15.31
CA ALA A 54 -13.64 -15.11 -15.38
C ALA A 54 -13.30 -13.68 -15.84
N VAL A 55 -12.35 -13.05 -15.14
CA VAL A 55 -11.77 -11.78 -15.59
C VAL A 55 -10.83 -12.04 -16.77
N ARG A 56 -10.95 -11.24 -17.82
CA ARG A 56 -10.15 -11.29 -19.06
C ARG A 56 -9.38 -10.01 -19.33
N GLY A 57 -9.40 -9.07 -18.41
CA GLY A 57 -8.75 -7.78 -18.58
C GLY A 57 -9.36 -6.69 -17.72
N ALA A 58 -8.89 -5.47 -17.94
CA ALA A 58 -9.42 -4.28 -17.29
C ALA A 58 -9.67 -3.19 -18.32
N VAL A 59 -10.73 -2.42 -18.10
CA VAL A 59 -11.02 -1.17 -18.80
C VAL A 59 -10.40 -0.03 -18.00
N PHE A 60 -9.69 0.86 -18.66
CA PHE A 60 -9.16 2.07 -18.06
C PHE A 60 -9.63 3.32 -18.81
N GLU A 61 -9.70 4.43 -18.09
CA GLU A 61 -9.99 5.76 -18.62
C GLU A 61 -8.69 6.58 -18.68
N SER A 62 -8.49 7.28 -19.79
CA SER A 62 -7.41 8.25 -19.96
C SER A 62 -7.94 9.48 -20.70
N LYS A 63 -7.09 10.48 -20.96
CA LYS A 63 -7.48 11.63 -21.80
C LYS A 63 -7.82 11.25 -23.25
N SER A 64 -7.43 10.06 -23.70
CA SER A 64 -7.79 9.52 -25.02
C SER A 64 -9.14 8.78 -25.02
N GLY A 65 -9.83 8.74 -23.88
CA GLY A 65 -11.05 7.96 -23.68
C GLY A 65 -10.78 6.57 -23.08
N ARG A 66 -11.84 5.75 -23.07
CA ARG A 66 -11.80 4.37 -22.54
C ARG A 66 -11.08 3.41 -23.46
N GLN A 67 -10.24 2.59 -22.87
CA GLN A 67 -9.52 1.51 -23.55
C GLN A 67 -9.53 0.27 -22.67
N ALA A 68 -9.29 -0.90 -23.25
CA ALA A 68 -9.19 -2.16 -22.53
C ALA A 68 -7.83 -2.82 -22.79
N ILE A 69 -7.27 -3.43 -21.75
CA ILE A 69 -6.14 -4.36 -21.85
C ILE A 69 -6.66 -5.74 -21.49
N LEU A 70 -6.48 -6.69 -22.41
CA LEU A 70 -6.84 -8.09 -22.18
C LEU A 70 -5.66 -8.84 -21.55
N ALA A 71 -5.98 -9.80 -20.68
CA ALA A 71 -5.01 -10.63 -19.97
C ALA A 71 -5.61 -12.00 -19.62
N ASP A 72 -4.75 -13.02 -19.57
CA ASP A 72 -5.13 -14.35 -19.10
C ASP A 72 -5.41 -14.39 -17.59
N VAL A 73 -4.66 -13.58 -16.82
CA VAL A 73 -4.81 -13.39 -15.38
C VAL A 73 -4.58 -11.92 -15.05
N VAL A 74 -5.42 -11.37 -14.18
CA VAL A 74 -5.30 -10.00 -13.66
C VAL A 74 -4.85 -10.01 -12.19
N VAL A 75 -3.95 -9.11 -11.82
CA VAL A 75 -3.58 -8.86 -10.42
C VAL A 75 -4.10 -7.47 -10.04
N ASP A 76 -5.10 -7.42 -9.18
CA ASP A 76 -5.63 -6.19 -8.60
C ASP A 76 -4.71 -5.72 -7.46
N ALA A 77 -3.79 -4.83 -7.82
CA ALA A 77 -2.90 -4.14 -6.90
C ALA A 77 -3.29 -2.66 -6.71
N THR A 78 -4.57 -2.32 -6.91
CA THR A 78 -5.07 -0.93 -6.79
C THR A 78 -5.05 -0.43 -5.34
N GLY A 79 -5.10 -1.37 -4.39
CA GLY A 79 -5.21 -1.10 -2.96
C GLY A 79 -6.63 -0.76 -2.49
N ASP A 80 -7.55 -0.44 -3.40
CA ASP A 80 -8.96 -0.15 -3.09
C ASP A 80 -9.92 -1.21 -3.67
N GLY A 81 -9.36 -2.18 -4.40
CA GLY A 81 -10.07 -3.33 -4.94
C GLY A 81 -10.96 -2.99 -6.12
N ASP A 82 -10.50 -2.06 -6.97
CA ASP A 82 -11.33 -1.53 -8.05
C ASP A 82 -11.61 -2.56 -9.13
N VAL A 83 -10.64 -3.42 -9.48
CA VAL A 83 -10.82 -4.41 -10.54
C VAL A 83 -11.68 -5.57 -10.05
N PHE A 84 -11.38 -6.14 -8.87
CA PHE A 84 -12.19 -7.24 -8.36
C PHE A 84 -13.59 -6.77 -7.96
N GLY A 85 -13.72 -5.52 -7.50
CA GLY A 85 -15.01 -4.91 -7.20
C GLY A 85 -15.86 -4.76 -8.47
N ALA A 86 -15.26 -4.26 -9.56
CA ALA A 86 -15.92 -4.17 -10.86
C ALA A 86 -16.27 -5.56 -11.44
N ALA A 87 -15.42 -6.56 -11.24
CA ALA A 87 -15.66 -7.94 -11.66
C ALA A 87 -16.78 -8.66 -10.87
N GLY A 88 -17.35 -8.02 -9.85
CA GLY A 88 -18.40 -8.61 -9.01
C GLY A 88 -17.87 -9.65 -8.01
N ALA A 89 -16.59 -9.60 -7.66
CA ALA A 89 -16.07 -10.42 -6.57
C ALA A 89 -16.68 -9.97 -5.23
N GLU A 90 -16.90 -10.90 -4.31
CA GLU A 90 -17.38 -10.56 -2.97
C GLU A 90 -16.32 -9.79 -2.18
N TYR A 91 -16.75 -8.76 -1.45
CA TYR A 91 -15.88 -7.97 -0.59
C TYR A 91 -16.62 -7.39 0.61
N GLU A 92 -15.88 -7.10 1.68
CA GLU A 92 -16.32 -6.26 2.78
C GLU A 92 -15.99 -4.80 2.46
N HIS A 93 -17.01 -3.93 2.41
CA HIS A 93 -16.83 -2.48 2.30
C HIS A 93 -16.59 -1.88 3.68
N ARG A 94 -15.53 -1.08 3.83
CA ARG A 94 -15.20 -0.42 5.08
C ARG A 94 -15.00 1.08 4.91
N LYS A 95 -15.50 1.82 5.89
CA LYS A 95 -15.11 3.21 6.15
C LYS A 95 -13.98 3.21 7.15
N TYR A 96 -12.98 4.04 6.92
CA TYR A 96 -11.82 4.09 7.81
C TYR A 96 -11.09 5.42 7.66
N ARG A 97 -10.13 5.68 8.55
CA ARG A 97 -9.34 6.91 8.58
C ARG A 97 -8.76 7.24 7.21
N ILE A 98 -9.14 8.37 6.64
CA ILE A 98 -8.55 8.94 5.42
C ILE A 98 -7.84 10.22 5.79
N GLY A 99 -6.54 10.31 5.51
CA GLY A 99 -5.74 11.49 5.84
C GLY A 99 -5.01 12.09 4.64
N LEU A 100 -4.31 13.20 4.85
CA LEU A 100 -3.42 13.78 3.85
C LEU A 100 -2.03 14.00 4.46
N VAL A 101 -1.04 13.27 3.95
CA VAL A 101 0.35 13.45 4.39
C VAL A 101 0.88 14.80 3.91
N SER A 102 1.76 15.40 4.71
CA SER A 102 2.56 16.55 4.30
C SER A 102 4.02 16.39 4.71
N ARG A 103 4.90 17.15 4.06
CA ARG A 103 6.29 17.31 4.49
C ARG A 103 6.57 18.73 4.95
N LEU A 104 7.19 18.86 6.11
CA LEU A 104 7.69 20.14 6.63
C LEU A 104 9.19 20.24 6.37
N GLY A 105 9.64 21.39 5.88
CA GLY A 105 11.04 21.70 5.67
C GLY A 105 11.56 22.82 6.56
N GLY A 106 12.89 22.98 6.60
CA GLY A 106 13.57 24.03 7.37
C GLY A 106 13.75 23.70 8.84
N LEU A 107 13.56 22.44 9.25
CA LEU A 107 13.70 22.01 10.64
C LEU A 107 15.15 21.89 11.10
N ASP A 108 16.09 21.79 10.16
CA ASP A 108 17.54 21.91 10.36
C ASP A 108 17.97 23.34 10.72
N ARG A 109 17.11 24.33 10.45
CA ARG A 109 17.37 25.77 10.67
C ARG A 109 16.65 26.32 11.91
N VAL A 110 15.98 25.45 12.66
CA VAL A 110 15.26 25.83 13.88
C VAL A 110 16.27 26.19 14.96
N ASP A 111 16.17 27.43 15.45
CA ASP A 111 16.97 27.90 16.56
C ASP A 111 16.24 27.64 17.87
N ALA A 112 16.45 26.43 18.42
CA ALA A 112 15.83 26.00 19.67
C ALA A 112 16.30 26.80 20.90
N SER A 113 17.30 27.69 20.78
CA SER A 113 17.71 28.57 21.88
C SER A 113 16.76 29.75 22.09
N LYS A 114 15.98 30.14 21.05
CA LYS A 114 15.04 31.26 21.09
C LYS A 114 13.77 30.97 21.89
N GLY A 115 13.49 29.70 22.21
CA GLY A 115 12.32 29.28 22.97
C GLY A 115 12.64 28.15 23.93
N GLY A 116 11.92 28.06 25.04
CA GLY A 116 12.08 26.97 26.00
C GLY A 116 11.57 25.61 25.47
N LYS A 117 11.91 24.49 26.14
CA LYS A 117 11.37 23.15 25.79
C LYS A 117 9.82 23.12 25.71
N ALA A 118 9.14 23.95 26.52
CA ALA A 118 7.69 24.09 26.53
C ALA A 118 7.12 24.78 25.27
N GLU A 119 7.96 25.47 24.49
CA GLU A 119 7.55 26.20 23.29
C GLU A 119 7.72 25.40 22.00
N LYS A 120 8.30 24.19 22.08
CA LYS A 120 8.40 23.27 20.94
C LYS A 120 6.99 22.93 20.41
N PRO A 121 6.67 23.24 19.15
CA PRO A 121 5.40 22.84 18.56
C PRO A 121 5.21 21.33 18.64
N LYS A 122 3.99 20.91 18.96
CA LYS A 122 3.57 19.53 18.75
C LYS A 122 3.47 19.27 17.24
N ASP A 123 3.67 18.02 16.86
CA ASP A 123 3.41 17.51 15.50
C ASP A 123 4.32 18.03 14.37
N LEU A 124 5.62 18.15 14.64
CA LEU A 124 6.63 18.41 13.62
C LEU A 124 6.90 17.19 12.70
N GLY A 125 6.19 16.09 12.88
CA GLY A 125 6.41 14.84 12.13
C GLY A 125 7.70 14.12 12.52
N SER A 126 8.02 13.10 11.75
CA SER A 126 9.23 12.28 11.91
C SER A 126 10.30 12.70 10.91
N ALA A 127 11.57 12.67 11.33
CA ALA A 127 12.68 12.95 10.42
C ALA A 127 12.63 12.04 9.20
N THR A 128 12.82 12.64 8.02
CA THR A 128 13.07 11.89 6.80
C THR A 128 14.57 11.83 6.55
N PRO A 129 15.00 11.04 5.58
CA PRO A 129 16.40 11.03 5.17
C PRO A 129 16.92 12.37 4.67
N VAL A 130 16.06 13.20 4.08
CA VAL A 130 16.44 14.51 3.56
C VAL A 130 16.63 15.47 4.74
N PRO A 131 17.81 16.11 4.89
CA PRO A 131 18.09 17.01 6.01
C PRO A 131 17.05 18.12 6.15
N GLY A 132 16.59 18.33 7.39
CA GLY A 132 15.61 19.37 7.71
C GLY A 132 14.19 19.12 7.21
N ILE A 133 13.93 17.97 6.55
CA ILE A 133 12.61 17.57 6.06
C ILE A 133 12.03 16.51 6.98
N HIS A 134 10.83 16.76 7.50
CA HIS A 134 10.06 15.81 8.29
C HIS A 134 8.78 15.37 7.57
N TRP A 135 8.41 14.10 7.75
CA TRP A 135 7.17 13.49 7.30
C TRP A 135 6.09 13.64 8.36
N VAL A 136 5.00 14.33 8.03
CA VAL A 136 3.87 14.57 8.93
C VAL A 136 2.71 13.68 8.51
N ASN A 137 2.45 12.65 9.32
CA ASN A 137 1.28 11.80 9.16
C ASN A 137 0.04 12.49 9.73
N MET A 138 -0.99 12.62 8.91
CA MET A 138 -2.34 12.96 9.32
C MET A 138 -3.21 11.71 9.20
N GLN A 139 -3.95 11.38 10.26
CA GLN A 139 -4.85 10.25 10.20
C GLN A 139 -6.19 10.60 9.55
N GLY A 140 -6.73 11.77 9.89
CA GLY A 140 -8.07 12.20 9.48
C GLY A 140 -9.18 11.35 10.11
N PRO A 141 -10.45 11.71 9.88
CA PRO A 141 -11.61 10.98 10.39
C PRO A 141 -11.88 9.70 9.58
N ASP A 142 -12.71 8.83 10.13
CA ASP A 142 -13.29 7.72 9.35
C ASP A 142 -14.22 8.27 8.27
N ALA A 143 -14.03 7.82 7.04
CA ALA A 143 -14.83 8.22 5.88
C ALA A 143 -14.85 7.13 4.81
N ASP A 144 -15.70 7.30 3.81
CA ASP A 144 -15.83 6.37 2.70
C ASP A 144 -14.91 6.76 1.54
N ALA A 145 -14.03 5.85 1.15
CA ALA A 145 -13.13 6.05 0.01
C ALA A 145 -13.82 5.89 -1.35
N LEU A 146 -15.06 5.41 -1.37
CA LEU A 146 -15.87 5.29 -2.58
C LEU A 146 -16.83 6.46 -2.77
N ASP A 147 -16.97 7.35 -1.77
CA ASP A 147 -17.80 8.55 -1.86
C ASP A 147 -16.96 9.77 -2.26
N VAL A 148 -17.18 10.27 -3.47
CA VAL A 148 -16.48 11.43 -4.02
C VAL A 148 -16.72 12.70 -3.19
N ASN A 149 -17.86 12.83 -2.51
CA ASN A 149 -18.12 13.98 -1.65
C ASN A 149 -17.27 13.94 -0.38
N ASP A 150 -17.12 12.77 0.22
CA ASP A 150 -16.22 12.56 1.36
C ASP A 150 -14.78 12.87 0.96
N LEU A 151 -14.31 12.31 -0.15
CA LEU A 151 -12.95 12.57 -0.65
C LEU A 151 -12.71 14.06 -0.92
N THR A 152 -13.63 14.72 -1.62
CA THR A 152 -13.51 16.14 -1.96
C THR A 152 -13.46 17.01 -0.71
N ARG A 153 -14.40 16.80 0.22
CA ARG A 153 -14.48 17.53 1.48
C ARG A 153 -13.20 17.34 2.30
N LEU A 154 -12.76 16.09 2.47
CA LEU A 154 -11.58 15.78 3.24
C LEU A 154 -10.30 16.37 2.66
N GLU A 155 -10.12 16.34 1.34
CA GLU A 155 -8.94 16.95 0.74
C GLU A 155 -8.87 18.46 0.99
N LEU A 156 -9.98 19.18 0.77
CA LEU A 156 -10.05 20.62 1.02
C LEU A 156 -9.81 20.96 2.50
N ASP A 157 -10.45 20.20 3.40
CA ASP A 157 -10.33 20.41 4.84
C ASP A 157 -8.92 20.10 5.35
N HIS A 158 -8.32 18.99 4.93
CA HIS A 158 -6.96 18.62 5.33
C HIS A 158 -5.93 19.63 4.82
N ARG A 159 -6.02 20.08 3.56
CA ARG A 159 -5.14 21.15 3.02
C ARG A 159 -5.25 22.42 3.86
N ARG A 160 -6.47 22.83 4.23
CA ARG A 160 -6.70 23.98 5.11
C ARG A 160 -6.10 23.78 6.50
N GLN A 161 -6.29 22.61 7.10
CA GLN A 161 -5.77 22.27 8.42
C GLN A 161 -4.23 22.25 8.45
N ILE A 162 -3.59 21.68 7.43
CA ILE A 162 -2.13 21.66 7.29
C ILE A 162 -1.57 23.09 7.28
N TRP A 163 -2.15 23.97 6.46
CA TRP A 163 -1.73 25.37 6.41
C TRP A 163 -1.96 26.11 7.72
N LYS A 164 -3.14 25.98 8.35
CA LYS A 164 -3.40 26.58 9.67
C LYS A 164 -2.36 26.14 10.69
N LYS A 165 -2.06 24.85 10.73
CA LYS A 165 -1.08 24.27 11.64
C LYS A 165 0.33 24.80 11.40
N LEU A 166 0.75 24.92 10.14
CA LEU A 166 2.03 25.54 9.80
C LEU A 166 2.11 27.00 10.30
N GLN A 167 1.04 27.78 10.13
CA GLN A 167 1.03 29.17 10.63
C GLN A 167 1.18 29.20 12.15
N GLU A 168 0.54 28.28 12.88
CA GLU A 168 0.73 28.18 14.34
C GLU A 168 2.14 27.73 14.73
N ILE A 169 2.75 26.81 13.98
CA ILE A 169 4.15 26.41 14.19
C ILE A 169 5.08 27.62 14.05
N ARG A 170 4.90 28.43 13.01
CA ARG A 170 5.74 29.61 12.72
C ARG A 170 5.64 30.73 13.74
N LYS A 171 4.56 30.78 14.54
CA LYS A 171 4.42 31.75 15.63
C LYS A 171 5.32 31.43 16.83
N ARG A 172 5.91 30.22 16.88
CA ARG A 172 6.80 29.82 17.97
C ARG A 172 8.21 30.35 17.73
N PRO A 173 8.86 30.95 18.75
CA PRO A 173 10.24 31.44 18.63
C PRO A 173 11.19 30.36 18.09
N GLY A 174 11.94 30.70 17.04
CA GLY A 174 12.90 29.80 16.39
C GLY A 174 12.31 28.91 15.29
N TYR A 175 10.99 28.89 15.09
CA TYR A 175 10.30 28.08 14.07
C TYR A 175 9.79 28.90 12.88
N GLU A 176 10.13 30.19 12.79
CA GLU A 176 9.63 31.13 11.78
C GLU A 176 10.00 30.69 10.36
N LYS A 177 11.14 29.98 10.22
CA LYS A 177 11.70 29.50 8.94
C LYS A 177 11.18 28.13 8.51
N VAL A 178 10.37 27.45 9.33
CA VAL A 178 9.74 26.18 8.93
C VAL A 178 8.79 26.44 7.76
N TYR A 179 8.71 25.54 6.78
CA TYR A 179 7.80 25.70 5.65
C TYR A 179 7.13 24.38 5.25
N LEU A 180 6.01 24.48 4.55
CA LEU A 180 5.38 23.32 3.90
C LEU A 180 6.16 23.04 2.62
N ALA A 181 6.89 21.94 2.57
CA ALA A 181 7.60 21.52 1.37
C ALA A 181 6.62 20.93 0.34
N GLU A 182 5.73 20.04 0.80
CA GLU A 182 4.71 19.42 -0.05
C GLU A 182 3.53 18.90 0.77
N THR A 183 2.39 18.76 0.10
CA THR A 183 1.30 17.85 0.49
C THR A 183 1.29 16.68 -0.47
N ALA A 184 0.91 15.49 -0.01
CA ALA A 184 0.76 14.34 -0.89
C ALA A 184 -0.19 14.65 -2.07
N PRO A 185 0.06 14.06 -3.25
CA PRO A 185 -0.76 14.30 -4.44
C PRO A 185 -2.15 13.64 -4.37
N GLN A 186 -2.36 12.73 -3.42
CA GLN A 186 -3.62 12.02 -3.19
C GLN A 186 -3.86 11.84 -1.69
N LEU A 187 -5.12 11.71 -1.30
CA LEU A 187 -5.50 11.27 0.03
C LEU A 187 -4.95 9.88 0.35
N GLY A 188 -4.48 9.72 1.58
CA GLY A 188 -4.03 8.44 2.13
C GLY A 188 -5.21 7.60 2.59
N VAL A 189 -5.85 6.91 1.64
CA VAL A 189 -6.85 5.86 1.91
C VAL A 189 -6.14 4.64 2.50
N ARG A 190 -6.70 4.11 3.60
CA ARG A 190 -6.14 2.96 4.33
C ARG A 190 -6.81 1.65 3.98
N VAL A 191 -8.09 1.68 3.66
CA VAL A 191 -8.91 0.54 3.22
C VAL A 191 -10.17 1.07 2.53
N SER A 192 -10.68 0.33 1.55
CA SER A 192 -11.99 0.56 0.94
C SER A 192 -12.74 -0.75 0.85
N ARG A 193 -12.26 -1.66 -0.01
CA ARG A 193 -12.78 -3.01 -0.17
C ARG A 193 -11.75 -4.02 0.34
N LEU A 194 -12.19 -4.95 1.17
CA LEU A 194 -11.43 -6.15 1.52
C LEU A 194 -12.03 -7.34 0.80
N LEU A 195 -11.25 -8.00 -0.05
CA LEU A 195 -11.67 -9.20 -0.76
C LEU A 195 -12.22 -10.26 0.20
N VAL A 196 -13.29 -10.96 -0.19
CA VAL A 196 -13.65 -12.25 0.40
C VAL A 196 -12.87 -13.33 -0.36
N GLY A 197 -11.78 -13.77 0.25
CA GLY A 197 -10.87 -14.77 -0.30
C GLY A 197 -11.19 -16.20 0.13
N THR A 198 -10.58 -17.19 -0.53
CA THR A 198 -10.68 -18.61 -0.13
C THR A 198 -10.00 -18.90 1.21
N GLY A 199 -9.13 -17.99 1.66
CA GLY A 199 -8.57 -17.94 3.01
C GLY A 199 -8.67 -16.54 3.59
N LYS A 200 -8.52 -16.40 4.91
CA LYS A 200 -8.57 -15.11 5.62
C LYS A 200 -7.39 -14.99 6.57
N LEU A 201 -6.66 -13.88 6.48
CA LEU A 201 -5.63 -13.52 7.45
C LEU A 201 -6.29 -13.04 8.75
N THR A 202 -6.12 -13.76 9.85
CA THR A 202 -6.68 -13.39 11.16
C THR A 202 -5.59 -13.11 12.18
N LEU A 203 -5.92 -12.34 13.22
CA LEU A 203 -4.97 -12.05 14.31
C LEU A 203 -4.56 -13.31 15.07
N ASP A 204 -5.48 -14.25 15.29
CA ASP A 204 -5.21 -15.48 16.02
C ASP A 204 -4.25 -16.38 15.24
N ALA A 205 -4.46 -16.49 13.93
CA ALA A 205 -3.52 -17.17 13.06
C ALA A 205 -2.16 -16.46 13.03
N ALA A 206 -2.14 -15.13 12.90
CA ALA A 206 -0.91 -14.34 12.91
C ALA A 206 -0.06 -14.49 14.18
N LYS A 207 -0.66 -14.94 15.30
CA LYS A 207 0.01 -15.21 16.58
C LYS A 207 0.33 -16.69 16.82
N SER A 208 -0.10 -17.58 15.92
CA SER A 208 0.15 -19.01 16.00
C SER A 208 1.47 -19.38 15.32
N ASP A 209 2.12 -20.46 15.77
CA ASP A 209 3.42 -20.88 15.24
C ASP A 209 3.36 -21.27 13.74
N LYS A 210 2.30 -21.95 13.30
CA LYS A 210 2.08 -22.35 11.88
C LYS A 210 0.58 -22.52 11.57
N PRO A 211 -0.18 -21.43 11.39
CA PRO A 211 -1.63 -21.49 11.16
C PRO A 211 -2.06 -21.90 9.74
N TYR A 212 -1.16 -21.85 8.75
CA TYR A 212 -1.51 -21.97 7.34
C TYR A 212 -0.56 -22.93 6.61
N ASP A 213 -1.12 -23.82 5.78
CA ASP A 213 -0.32 -24.67 4.89
C ASP A 213 0.11 -23.93 3.61
N ASP A 214 -0.60 -22.85 3.29
CA ASP A 214 -0.51 -22.10 2.04
C ASP A 214 0.24 -20.76 2.19
N VAL A 215 1.21 -20.67 3.09
CA VAL A 215 1.98 -19.43 3.34
C VAL A 215 2.73 -18.98 2.08
N ILE A 216 2.58 -17.71 1.72
CA ILE A 216 3.27 -17.06 0.58
C ILE A 216 4.24 -15.96 1.01
N GLY A 217 4.36 -15.71 2.30
CA GLY A 217 5.31 -14.76 2.86
C GLY A 217 4.90 -14.32 4.25
N TYR A 218 5.71 -13.44 4.84
CA TYR A 218 5.50 -12.95 6.19
C TYR A 218 5.44 -11.42 6.20
N GLY A 219 4.54 -10.90 7.03
CA GLY A 219 4.63 -9.53 7.48
C GLY A 219 5.54 -9.40 8.69
N GLY A 220 6.13 -8.21 8.85
CA GLY A 220 7.07 -7.93 9.94
C GLY A 220 6.42 -7.35 11.19
N GLN A 221 7.26 -7.15 12.21
CA GLN A 221 6.88 -6.50 13.46
C GLN A 221 6.21 -5.15 13.21
N CYS A 222 5.00 -4.97 13.72
CA CYS A 222 4.27 -3.73 13.59
C CYS A 222 3.24 -3.56 14.70
N TYR A 223 3.17 -2.36 15.28
CA TYR A 223 2.27 -2.05 16.40
C TYR A 223 2.39 -3.11 17.52
N ASP A 224 1.29 -3.78 17.87
CA ASP A 224 1.23 -4.80 18.91
C ASP A 224 1.63 -6.21 18.41
N LEU A 225 1.87 -6.38 17.11
CA LEU A 225 2.43 -7.62 16.56
C LEU A 225 3.94 -7.60 16.76
N ARG A 226 4.39 -8.28 17.83
CA ARG A 226 5.80 -8.33 18.23
C ARG A 226 6.66 -9.29 17.41
N ALA A 227 6.05 -10.15 16.60
CA ALA A 227 6.72 -11.16 15.79
C ALA A 227 6.36 -11.03 14.30
N GLU A 228 7.09 -11.77 13.47
CA GLU A 228 6.69 -12.05 12.10
C GLU A 228 5.38 -12.84 12.06
N TRP A 229 4.55 -12.60 11.04
CA TRP A 229 3.25 -13.23 10.92
C TRP A 229 3.00 -13.71 9.48
N PRO A 230 2.50 -14.95 9.29
CA PRO A 230 2.35 -15.55 7.97
C PRO A 230 1.17 -14.95 7.20
N ILE A 231 1.31 -14.87 5.88
CA ILE A 231 0.28 -14.44 4.94
C ILE A 231 -0.12 -15.64 4.07
N PRO A 232 -1.38 -16.10 4.12
CA PRO A 232 -1.84 -17.25 3.33
C PRO A 232 -2.16 -16.85 1.88
N TYR A 233 -1.90 -17.74 0.93
CA TYR A 233 -2.25 -17.55 -0.48
C TYR A 233 -3.76 -17.33 -0.67
N GLY A 234 -4.59 -18.06 0.07
CA GLY A 234 -6.04 -17.92 -0.01
C GLY A 234 -6.57 -16.52 0.29
N ALA A 235 -5.79 -15.66 0.97
CA ALA A 235 -6.19 -14.27 1.19
C ALA A 235 -6.14 -13.41 -0.09
N LEU A 236 -5.37 -13.83 -1.10
CA LEU A 236 -5.22 -13.17 -2.39
C LEU A 236 -6.25 -13.68 -3.42
N VAL A 237 -6.87 -14.85 -3.18
CA VAL A 237 -7.66 -15.59 -4.17
C VAL A 237 -9.16 -15.41 -3.92
N PRO A 238 -9.92 -14.79 -4.84
CA PRO A 238 -11.38 -14.66 -4.71
C PRO A 238 -12.11 -16.00 -4.67
N VAL A 239 -13.21 -16.05 -3.91
CA VAL A 239 -14.03 -17.26 -3.76
C VAL A 239 -14.82 -17.65 -5.03
N LYS A 240 -15.28 -16.66 -5.81
CA LYS A 240 -16.25 -16.88 -6.91
C LYS A 240 -15.71 -16.52 -8.29
N VAL A 241 -14.99 -15.40 -8.39
CA VAL A 241 -14.48 -14.86 -9.66
C VAL A 241 -13.15 -15.51 -10.00
N ASP A 242 -13.00 -15.96 -11.24
CA ASP A 242 -11.80 -16.61 -11.74
C ASP A 242 -10.87 -15.61 -12.46
N ASN A 243 -9.61 -16.02 -12.66
CA ASN A 243 -8.57 -15.27 -13.36
C ASN A 243 -8.21 -13.89 -12.78
N ILE A 244 -8.47 -13.67 -11.50
CA ILE A 244 -8.03 -12.49 -10.77
C ILE A 244 -7.45 -12.84 -9.41
N LEU A 245 -6.44 -12.08 -8.97
CA LEU A 245 -5.86 -12.10 -7.64
C LEU A 245 -5.90 -10.68 -7.05
N ALA A 246 -6.08 -10.54 -5.75
CA ALA A 246 -5.86 -9.28 -5.05
C ALA A 246 -4.44 -9.24 -4.46
N ALA A 247 -3.82 -8.07 -4.43
CA ALA A 247 -2.53 -7.84 -3.79
C ALA A 247 -2.51 -6.51 -3.03
N GLY A 248 -1.73 -6.44 -1.95
CA GLY A 248 -1.63 -5.25 -1.12
C GLY A 248 -2.73 -5.14 -0.07
N ARG A 249 -3.18 -3.92 0.21
CA ARG A 249 -4.06 -3.62 1.36
C ARG A 249 -5.52 -4.09 1.21
N CYS A 250 -5.93 -4.52 0.02
CA CYS A 250 -7.29 -4.95 -0.30
C CYS A 250 -7.52 -6.47 -0.22
N ILE A 251 -6.53 -7.24 0.23
CA ILE A 251 -6.66 -8.71 0.40
C ILE A 251 -7.60 -9.09 1.54
N CYS A 252 -7.97 -10.37 1.62
CA CYS A 252 -8.86 -10.90 2.65
C CYS A 252 -8.21 -10.93 4.04
N THR A 253 -8.59 -9.98 4.90
CA THR A 253 -8.08 -9.88 6.27
C THR A 253 -9.21 -9.70 7.27
N ALA A 254 -8.96 -10.07 8.53
CA ALA A 254 -9.78 -9.63 9.64
C ALA A 254 -9.59 -8.12 9.89
N ALA A 255 -10.62 -7.46 10.42
CA ALA A 255 -10.61 -6.01 10.68
C ALA A 255 -9.39 -5.52 11.49
N ASN A 256 -8.93 -6.32 12.45
CA ASN A 256 -7.77 -6.03 13.30
C ASN A 256 -6.41 -6.30 12.62
N MET A 257 -6.40 -6.89 11.42
CA MET A 257 -5.22 -7.12 10.61
C MET A 257 -5.05 -6.10 9.47
N VAL A 258 -6.02 -5.20 9.26
CA VAL A 258 -5.95 -4.16 8.21
C VAL A 258 -4.74 -3.24 8.39
N GLU A 259 -4.52 -2.71 9.60
CA GLU A 259 -3.42 -1.78 9.90
C GLU A 259 -2.02 -2.37 9.68
N PRO A 260 -1.69 -3.59 10.17
CA PRO A 260 -0.40 -4.19 9.87
C PRO A 260 -0.28 -4.63 8.41
N MET A 261 -1.36 -5.14 7.79
CA MET A 261 -1.32 -5.63 6.41
C MET A 261 -1.16 -4.53 5.36
N ARG A 262 -1.70 -3.33 5.59
CA ARG A 262 -1.63 -2.23 4.61
C ARG A 262 -0.25 -1.58 4.47
N LEU A 263 0.72 -1.98 5.28
CA LEU A 263 2.07 -1.41 5.23
C LEU A 263 2.80 -1.79 3.94
N ILE A 264 3.80 -0.98 3.58
CA ILE A 264 4.54 -1.15 2.32
C ILE A 264 5.16 -2.56 2.22
N ALA A 265 5.79 -3.06 3.29
CA ALA A 265 6.49 -4.34 3.21
C ALA A 265 5.53 -5.54 2.97
N PRO A 266 4.42 -5.72 3.71
CA PRO A 266 3.43 -6.75 3.38
C PRO A 266 2.79 -6.57 1.98
N CYS A 267 2.60 -5.33 1.52
CA CYS A 267 2.14 -5.08 0.15
C CYS A 267 3.15 -5.57 -0.91
N PHE A 268 4.45 -5.38 -0.67
CA PHE A 268 5.51 -5.94 -1.53
C PHE A 268 5.46 -7.47 -1.55
N VAL A 269 5.33 -8.10 -0.38
CA VAL A 269 5.26 -9.57 -0.24
C VAL A 269 4.08 -10.13 -1.02
N THR A 270 2.89 -9.54 -0.86
CA THR A 270 1.70 -10.01 -1.57
C THR A 270 1.73 -9.71 -3.07
N GLY A 271 2.29 -8.58 -3.49
CA GLY A 271 2.51 -8.29 -4.91
C GLY A 271 3.44 -9.30 -5.58
N HIS A 272 4.54 -9.66 -4.91
CA HIS A 272 5.47 -10.68 -5.38
C HIS A 272 4.79 -12.06 -5.52
N ALA A 273 4.07 -12.48 -4.48
CA ALA A 273 3.30 -13.73 -4.48
C ALA A 273 2.22 -13.76 -5.57
N ALA A 274 1.46 -12.68 -5.73
CA ALA A 274 0.40 -12.59 -6.74
C ALA A 274 0.97 -12.66 -8.16
N GLY A 275 2.07 -11.96 -8.44
CA GLY A 275 2.74 -12.02 -9.74
C GLY A 275 3.29 -13.41 -10.07
N ALA A 276 3.93 -14.06 -9.10
CA ALA A 276 4.44 -15.44 -9.25
C ALA A 276 3.29 -16.44 -9.48
N ALA A 277 2.20 -16.31 -8.73
CA ALA A 277 1.01 -17.14 -8.90
C ALA A 277 0.34 -16.94 -10.26
N ALA A 278 0.24 -15.70 -10.73
CA ALA A 278 -0.28 -15.38 -12.06
C ALA A 278 0.58 -16.02 -13.17
N ALA A 279 1.91 -15.92 -13.08
CA ALA A 279 2.81 -16.54 -14.05
C ALA A 279 2.65 -18.08 -14.10
N LEU A 280 2.53 -18.73 -12.93
CA LEU A 280 2.26 -20.17 -12.84
C LEU A 280 0.90 -20.55 -13.41
N ALA A 281 -0.14 -19.77 -13.13
CA ALA A 281 -1.50 -19.96 -13.64
C ALA A 281 -1.54 -19.91 -15.17
N VAL A 282 -0.90 -18.90 -15.78
CA VAL A 282 -0.80 -18.74 -17.24
C VAL A 282 -0.04 -19.92 -17.86
N LYS A 283 1.14 -20.27 -17.32
CA LYS A 283 1.96 -21.38 -17.84
C LYS A 283 1.22 -22.72 -17.77
N ALA A 284 0.45 -22.94 -16.72
CA ALA A 284 -0.30 -24.17 -16.49
C ALA A 284 -1.73 -24.13 -17.08
N LYS A 285 -2.11 -23.05 -17.78
CA LYS A 285 -3.42 -22.83 -18.40
C LYS A 285 -4.59 -23.14 -17.45
N ARG A 286 -4.50 -22.65 -16.22
CA ARG A 286 -5.51 -22.86 -15.17
C ARG A 286 -5.74 -21.59 -14.38
N PRO A 287 -6.92 -21.39 -13.79
CA PRO A 287 -7.17 -20.22 -12.97
C PRO A 287 -6.25 -20.19 -11.75
N PRO A 288 -5.94 -19.00 -11.19
CA PRO A 288 -5.07 -18.87 -10.02
C PRO A 288 -5.51 -19.72 -8.81
N ARG A 289 -6.82 -19.95 -8.63
CA ARG A 289 -7.37 -20.81 -7.58
C ARG A 289 -6.93 -22.29 -7.69
N GLN A 290 -6.50 -22.73 -8.87
CA GLN A 290 -6.07 -24.10 -9.15
C GLN A 290 -4.55 -24.25 -9.26
N VAL A 291 -3.78 -23.18 -8.99
CA VAL A 291 -2.32 -23.27 -8.91
C VAL A 291 -1.95 -24.08 -7.66
N PRO A 292 -1.17 -25.17 -7.78
CA PRO A 292 -0.69 -25.90 -6.62
C PRO A 292 0.21 -25.01 -5.77
N VAL A 293 -0.18 -24.79 -4.51
CA VAL A 293 0.55 -23.85 -3.63
C VAL A 293 1.99 -24.28 -3.40
N SER A 294 2.27 -25.58 -3.39
CA SER A 294 3.64 -26.10 -3.30
C SER A 294 4.54 -25.61 -4.46
N MET A 295 4.01 -25.48 -5.67
CA MET A 295 4.76 -24.92 -6.81
C MET A 295 4.99 -23.41 -6.63
N LEU A 296 3.99 -22.69 -6.12
CA LEU A 296 4.13 -21.27 -5.80
C LEU A 296 5.18 -21.05 -4.72
N GLN A 297 5.14 -21.81 -3.63
CA GLN A 297 6.11 -21.74 -2.54
C GLN A 297 7.53 -22.09 -3.01
N ALA A 298 7.68 -23.08 -3.89
CA ALA A 298 8.96 -23.42 -4.49
C ALA A 298 9.53 -22.25 -5.31
N LEU A 299 8.71 -21.65 -6.17
CA LEU A 299 9.10 -20.49 -6.98
C LEU A 299 9.44 -19.27 -6.10
N LEU A 300 8.66 -19.02 -5.05
CA LEU A 300 8.92 -17.92 -4.12
C LEU A 300 10.23 -18.10 -3.37
N LYS A 301 10.53 -19.32 -2.89
CA LYS A 301 11.80 -19.65 -2.25
C LYS A 301 12.98 -19.51 -3.22
N GLU A 302 12.82 -19.97 -4.46
CA GLU A 302 13.82 -19.77 -5.52
C GLU A 302 14.11 -18.29 -5.76
N GLN A 303 13.09 -17.44 -5.67
CA GLN A 303 13.18 -15.98 -5.79
C GLN A 303 13.61 -15.27 -4.49
N GLY A 304 13.96 -16.02 -3.44
CA GLY A 304 14.48 -15.48 -2.18
C GLY A 304 13.41 -14.99 -1.19
N ALA A 305 12.14 -15.34 -1.36
CA ALA A 305 11.10 -15.03 -0.39
C ALA A 305 11.27 -15.86 0.90
N TYR A 306 11.00 -15.22 2.04
CA TYR A 306 10.95 -15.88 3.34
C TYR A 306 9.56 -16.45 3.63
N LEU A 307 9.47 -17.76 3.85
CA LEU A 307 8.23 -18.50 4.09
C LEU A 307 8.22 -19.22 5.45
N GLY A 308 9.07 -18.78 6.40
CA GLY A 308 9.26 -19.43 7.70
C GLY A 308 10.25 -20.57 7.68
#